data_AF-A0A371KKK7-F1
#
_entry.id   AF-A0A371KKK7-F1
#
_cell.length_a   1.000
_cell.length_b   1.000
_cell.length_c   1.000
_cell.angle_alpha   90.00
_cell.angle_beta   90.00
_cell.angle_gamma   90.00
#
_symmetry.space_group_name_H-M   'P 1'
#
loop_
_entity.id
_entity.type
_entity.pdbx_description
1 polymer ?
#
loop_
_entity_poly.entity_id
_entity_poly.type
_entity_poly.pdbx_seq_one_letter_code
_entity_poly.pdbx_strand_id
1 'polypeptide(L)'
;EAFEDYIRNIVGDHLDERGYNVFNGEGTSHSIDLYDSRSTDVRKLEPDIVISKGTKDVGVIDVKYKDELSNNDHYQLWTYKRQYDVDYAAFISIPQPPQQGARKEYYNRKKFDETISNYRFWMGDFEESENALFGFLDELIGY
;
A
#
# COMPACT_ATOMS: atom_id res chain seq x y z
N GLU A 1 5.85 10.38 -6.81
CA GLU A 1 6.27 11.54 -5.98
C GLU A 1 5.08 12.34 -5.43
N ALA A 2 4.62 13.44 -6.04
CA ALA A 2 3.71 14.38 -5.36
C ALA A 2 2.40 13.77 -4.78
N PHE A 3 1.72 12.88 -5.52
CA PHE A 3 0.49 12.27 -4.99
C PHE A 3 0.76 11.00 -4.15
N GLU A 4 1.89 10.31 -4.32
CA GLU A 4 2.34 9.30 -3.34
C GLU A 4 2.61 9.97 -1.98
N ASP A 5 3.25 11.13 -1.99
CA ASP A 5 3.50 11.93 -0.79
C ASP A 5 2.20 12.39 -0.14
N TYR A 6 1.25 12.88 -0.94
CA TYR A 6 -0.08 13.25 -0.44
C TYR A 6 -0.81 12.06 0.19
N ILE A 7 -0.88 10.91 -0.50
CA ILE A 7 -1.51 9.71 0.07
C ILE A 7 -0.78 9.27 1.34
N ARG A 8 0.55 9.28 1.35
CA ARG A 8 1.34 8.93 2.53
C ARG A 8 1.04 9.85 3.70
N ASN A 9 0.90 11.15 3.47
CA ASN A 9 0.58 12.12 4.52
C ASN A 9 -0.80 11.87 5.10
N ILE A 10 -1.85 11.74 4.27
CA ILE A 10 -3.21 11.52 4.79
C ILE A 10 -3.36 10.14 5.47
N VAL A 11 -2.66 9.11 4.97
CA VAL A 11 -2.59 7.79 5.62
C VAL A 11 -1.86 7.91 6.95
N GLY A 12 -0.76 8.66 6.98
CA GLY A 12 0.04 8.96 8.17
C GLY A 12 -0.79 9.63 9.26
N ASP A 13 -1.43 10.75 8.92
CA ASP A 13 -2.25 11.53 9.86
C ASP A 13 -3.39 10.67 10.45
N HIS A 14 -4.11 9.91 9.60
CA HIS A 14 -5.21 9.05 10.05
C HIS A 14 -4.75 7.90 10.96
N LEU A 15 -3.59 7.30 10.67
CA LEU A 15 -3.09 6.14 11.39
C LEU A 15 -2.28 6.50 12.65
N ASP A 16 -1.68 7.69 12.70
CA ASP A 16 -0.98 8.21 13.88
C ASP A 16 -1.94 8.36 15.07
N GLU A 17 -3.16 8.86 14.82
CA GLU A 17 -4.23 8.95 15.84
C GLU A 17 -4.60 7.58 16.45
N ARG A 18 -4.27 6.48 15.75
CA ARG A 18 -4.53 5.09 16.15
C ARG A 18 -3.29 4.38 16.71
N GLY A 19 -2.18 5.09 16.86
CA GLY A 19 -0.92 4.59 17.42
C GLY A 19 -0.08 3.76 16.44
N TYR A 20 -0.24 4.00 15.14
CA TYR A 20 0.60 3.42 14.09
C TYR A 20 1.56 4.48 13.55
N ASN A 21 2.73 4.05 13.10
CA ASN A 21 3.68 4.92 12.40
C ASN A 21 3.64 4.60 10.92
N VAL A 22 3.75 5.63 10.08
CA VAL A 22 3.75 5.51 8.63
C VAL A 22 5.06 6.05 8.08
N PHE A 23 5.73 5.25 7.25
CA PHE A 23 7.06 5.54 6.72
C PHE A 23 7.06 5.48 5.19
N ASN A 24 7.95 6.26 4.58
CA ASN A 24 8.33 6.07 3.18
C ASN A 24 9.28 4.86 3.09
N GLY A 25 8.95 3.86 2.28
CA GLY A 25 9.81 2.70 2.04
C GLY A 25 10.86 2.90 0.94
N GLU A 26 10.76 3.96 0.14
CA GLU A 26 11.69 4.24 -0.97
C GLU A 26 12.97 4.92 -0.50
N GLY A 27 14.14 4.33 -0.81
CA GLY A 27 15.44 4.95 -0.51
C GLY A 27 15.75 5.17 0.97
N THR A 28 14.93 4.64 1.89
CA THR A 28 15.07 4.83 3.34
C THR A 28 15.58 3.57 4.04
N SER A 29 15.73 3.66 5.37
CA SER A 29 16.01 2.52 6.26
C SER A 29 14.92 1.45 6.27
N HIS A 30 13.74 1.74 5.72
CA HIS A 30 12.66 0.77 5.59
C HIS A 30 12.75 -0.04 4.30
N SER A 31 13.65 0.29 3.36
CA SER A 31 13.91 -0.56 2.19
C SER A 31 14.54 -1.89 2.60
N ILE A 32 14.12 -2.99 1.97
CA ILE A 32 14.66 -4.34 2.23
C ILE A 32 15.32 -4.88 0.96
N ASP A 33 16.48 -5.50 1.10
CA ASP A 33 17.16 -6.17 -0.01
C ASP A 33 16.40 -7.45 -0.40
N LEU A 34 16.06 -7.61 -1.68
CA LEU A 34 15.32 -8.78 -2.18
C LEU A 34 16.16 -10.07 -2.13
N TYR A 35 17.48 -9.95 -2.25
CA TYR A 35 18.43 -11.07 -2.25
C TYR A 35 19.59 -10.75 -1.32
N ASP A 36 20.25 -11.80 -0.83
CA ASP A 36 21.50 -11.66 -0.07
C ASP A 36 22.53 -10.81 -0.83
N SER A 37 23.27 -9.99 -0.09
CA SER A 37 24.24 -9.00 -0.56
C SER A 37 25.44 -9.55 -1.35
N ARG A 38 25.44 -10.85 -1.68
CA ARG A 38 26.46 -11.49 -2.54
C ARG A 38 26.27 -11.15 -4.02
N SER A 39 25.12 -10.57 -4.39
CA SER A 39 24.90 -9.98 -5.71
C SER A 39 25.53 -8.58 -5.78
N THR A 40 26.19 -8.26 -6.89
CA THR A 40 26.68 -6.89 -7.17
C THR A 40 25.57 -5.91 -7.51
N ASP A 41 24.38 -6.44 -7.86
CA ASP A 41 23.17 -5.68 -8.14
C ASP A 41 22.10 -6.15 -7.16
N VAL A 42 21.99 -5.45 -6.04
CA VAL A 42 21.01 -5.76 -4.99
C VAL A 42 19.74 -4.98 -5.30
N ARG A 43 18.73 -5.70 -5.81
CA ARG A 43 17.40 -5.11 -5.99
C ARG A 43 16.78 -4.88 -4.62
N LYS A 44 16.41 -3.64 -4.36
CA LYS A 44 15.67 -3.26 -3.16
C LYS A 44 14.17 -3.37 -3.40
N LEU A 45 13.47 -3.71 -2.33
CA LEU A 45 12.02 -3.67 -2.25
C LEU A 45 11.63 -2.38 -1.53
N GLU A 46 10.99 -1.51 -2.30
CA GLU A 46 10.69 -0.14 -1.93
C GLU A 46 9.19 0.07 -2.09
N PRO A 47 8.38 -0.31 -1.09
CA PRO A 47 6.97 0.05 -1.07
C PRO A 47 6.83 1.55 -0.84
N ASP A 48 5.82 2.17 -1.43
CA ASP A 48 5.59 3.61 -1.28
C ASP A 48 5.29 3.99 0.18
N ILE A 49 4.67 3.07 0.91
CA ILE A 49 4.21 3.26 2.30
C ILE A 49 4.44 1.97 3.10
N VAL A 50 5.10 2.11 4.25
CA VAL A 50 5.23 1.07 5.28
C VAL A 50 4.47 1.51 6.52
N ILE A 51 3.67 0.63 7.11
CA ILE A 51 2.87 0.87 8.31
C ILE A 51 3.43 -0.02 9.42
N SER A 52 3.75 0.57 10.56
CA SER A 52 4.31 -0.14 11.71
C SER A 52 3.51 0.12 12.98
N LYS A 53 3.44 -0.88 13.87
CA LYS A 53 2.87 -0.77 15.21
C LYS A 53 3.95 -1.09 16.24
N GLY A 54 4.38 -0.08 16.99
CA GLY A 54 5.59 -0.21 17.81
C GLY A 54 6.82 -0.46 16.94
N THR A 55 7.49 -1.60 17.13
CA THR A 55 8.70 -1.98 16.38
C THR A 55 8.44 -2.99 15.26
N LYS A 56 7.20 -3.41 15.05
CA LYS A 56 6.84 -4.40 14.02
C LYS A 56 6.17 -3.69 12.85
N ASP A 57 6.64 -3.97 11.64
CA ASP A 57 5.91 -3.63 10.42
C ASP A 57 4.67 -4.53 10.34
N VAL A 58 3.52 -3.92 10.05
CA VAL A 58 2.21 -4.61 10.03
C VAL A 58 1.51 -4.47 8.69
N GLY A 59 1.87 -3.47 7.88
CA GLY A 59 1.27 -3.25 6.59
C GLY A 59 2.21 -2.62 5.57
N VAL A 60 1.99 -2.92 4.29
CA VAL A 60 2.60 -2.22 3.17
C VAL A 60 1.52 -1.73 2.21
N ILE A 61 1.67 -0.51 1.70
CA ILE A 61 0.80 0.05 0.68
C ILE A 61 1.63 0.54 -0.50
N ASP A 62 1.12 0.25 -1.70
CA ASP A 62 1.74 0.60 -2.96
C ASP A 62 0.74 1.43 -3.80
N VAL A 63 1.13 2.63 -4.20
CA VAL A 63 0.29 3.61 -4.90
C VAL A 63 0.47 3.43 -6.41
N LYS A 64 -0.63 3.53 -7.17
CA LYS A 64 -0.62 3.27 -8.63
C LYS A 64 -1.51 4.22 -9.42
N TYR A 65 -0.96 4.87 -10.44
CA TYR A 65 -1.70 5.76 -11.36
C TYR A 65 -2.13 4.99 -12.62
N LYS A 66 -3.13 4.14 -12.50
CA LYS A 66 -3.66 3.35 -13.63
C LYS A 66 -5.04 2.77 -13.37
N ASP A 67 -5.78 2.56 -14.47
CA ASP A 67 -7.10 1.94 -14.47
C ASP A 67 -7.08 0.46 -14.09
N GLU A 68 -6.10 -0.28 -14.57
CA GLU A 68 -6.02 -1.73 -14.33
C GLU A 68 -4.68 -2.07 -13.69
N LEU A 69 -4.75 -2.81 -12.59
CA LEU A 69 -3.57 -3.41 -11.97
C LEU A 69 -3.16 -4.62 -12.82
N SER A 70 -1.90 -4.66 -13.21
CA SER A 70 -1.34 -5.77 -13.96
C SER A 70 -0.95 -6.91 -13.02
N ASN A 71 -0.79 -8.12 -13.57
CA ASN A 71 -0.26 -9.25 -12.80
C ASN A 71 1.11 -8.95 -12.16
N ASN A 72 1.93 -8.12 -12.80
CA ASN A 72 3.24 -7.74 -12.25
C ASN A 72 3.09 -6.90 -10.97
N ASP A 73 2.08 -6.03 -10.89
CA ASP A 73 1.79 -5.27 -9.68
C ASP A 73 1.39 -6.20 -8.55
N HIS A 74 0.47 -7.13 -8.83
CA HIS A 74 0.04 -8.12 -7.85
C HIS A 74 1.22 -8.97 -7.36
N TYR A 75 2.16 -9.33 -8.24
CA TYR A 75 3.38 -10.04 -7.83
C TYR A 75 4.33 -9.17 -7.00
N GLN A 76 4.46 -7.89 -7.32
CA GLN A 76 5.26 -6.94 -6.55
C GLN A 76 4.72 -6.78 -5.13
N LEU A 77 3.44 -6.44 -4.98
CA LEU A 77 2.82 -6.25 -3.67
C LEU A 77 2.83 -7.54 -2.85
N TRP A 78 2.66 -8.69 -3.50
CA TRP A 78 2.79 -9.97 -2.82
C TRP A 78 4.22 -10.22 -2.31
N THR A 79 5.22 -9.87 -3.11
CA THR A 79 6.63 -9.96 -2.71
C THR A 79 6.89 -9.06 -1.50
N TYR A 80 6.35 -7.84 -1.50
CA TYR A 80 6.42 -6.95 -0.33
C TYR A 80 5.79 -7.58 0.91
N LYS A 81 4.55 -8.07 0.80
CA LYS A 81 3.86 -8.74 1.91
C LYS A 81 4.72 -9.82 2.56
N ARG A 82 5.35 -10.66 1.73
CA ARG A 82 6.16 -11.80 2.18
C ARG A 82 7.51 -11.40 2.76
N GLN A 83 8.18 -10.42 2.17
CA GLN A 83 9.54 -10.04 2.57
C GLN A 83 9.55 -9.15 3.82
N TYR A 84 8.53 -8.31 3.97
CA TYR A 84 8.33 -7.50 5.19
C TYR A 84 7.64 -8.29 6.31
N ASP A 85 7.17 -9.52 6.06
CA ASP A 85 6.41 -10.35 7.01
C ASP A 85 5.22 -9.59 7.65
N VAL A 86 4.47 -8.87 6.82
CA VAL A 86 3.37 -8.01 7.24
C VAL A 86 2.02 -8.71 7.14
N ASP A 87 1.13 -8.36 8.06
CA ASP A 87 -0.22 -8.89 8.15
C ASP A 87 -1.08 -8.37 6.96
N TYR A 88 -0.83 -7.14 6.51
CA TYR A 88 -1.63 -6.43 5.51
C TYR A 88 -0.82 -5.96 4.31
N ALA A 89 -1.42 -6.04 3.13
CA ALA A 89 -0.84 -5.46 1.92
C ALA A 89 -1.96 -4.96 1.02
N ALA A 90 -1.87 -3.70 0.59
CA ALA A 90 -2.89 -3.09 -0.24
C ALA A 90 -2.32 -2.19 -1.34
N PHE A 91 -3.12 -1.98 -2.37
CA PHE A 91 -2.93 -0.89 -3.32
C PHE A 91 -3.80 0.30 -2.95
N ILE A 92 -3.32 1.50 -3.25
CA ILE A 92 -4.16 2.68 -3.46
C ILE A 92 -3.97 3.08 -4.92
N SER A 93 -4.97 2.80 -5.76
CA SER A 93 -4.89 3.08 -7.19
C SER A 93 -5.81 4.22 -7.60
N ILE A 94 -5.36 5.02 -8.55
CA ILE A 94 -6.14 6.10 -9.12
C ILE A 94 -6.53 5.69 -10.53
N PRO A 95 -7.82 5.46 -10.80
CA PRO A 95 -8.27 5.23 -12.16
C PRO A 95 -8.17 6.53 -12.97
N GLN A 96 -7.86 6.41 -14.25
CA GLN A 96 -7.94 7.53 -15.18
C GLN A 96 -9.41 7.85 -15.51
N PRO A 97 -9.71 9.12 -15.88
CA PRO A 97 -11.03 9.48 -16.36
C PRO A 97 -11.48 8.59 -17.53
N PRO A 98 -12.76 8.21 -17.63
CA PRO A 98 -13.92 8.83 -16.98
C PRO A 98 -14.44 8.05 -15.75
N GLN A 99 -13.69 7.10 -15.19
CA GLN A 99 -14.20 6.29 -14.07
C GLN A 99 -14.52 7.19 -12.86
N GLN A 100 -15.69 6.95 -12.25
CA GLN A 100 -16.21 7.73 -11.12
C GLN A 100 -16.38 6.85 -9.89
N GLY A 101 -16.22 7.49 -8.73
CA GLY A 101 -16.48 6.91 -7.43
C GLY A 101 -15.31 6.12 -6.86
N ALA A 102 -15.10 6.28 -5.55
CA ALA A 102 -14.20 5.43 -4.81
C ALA A 102 -14.76 4.00 -4.72
N ARG A 103 -13.90 2.98 -4.82
CA ARG A 103 -14.32 1.58 -4.66
C ARG A 103 -13.24 0.70 -4.06
N LYS A 104 -13.68 -0.34 -3.34
CA LYS A 104 -12.82 -1.38 -2.77
C LYS A 104 -12.83 -2.60 -3.68
N GLU A 105 -11.66 -3.14 -3.96
CA GLU A 105 -11.45 -4.37 -4.73
C GLU A 105 -10.62 -5.34 -3.89
N TYR A 106 -10.96 -6.63 -3.95
CA TYR A 106 -10.24 -7.69 -3.21
C TYR A 106 -9.73 -8.74 -4.18
N TYR A 107 -8.45 -9.09 -4.07
CA TYR A 107 -7.80 -10.07 -4.92
C TYR A 107 -7.31 -11.24 -4.07
N ASN A 108 -7.94 -12.41 -4.27
CA ASN A 108 -7.64 -13.61 -3.53
C ASN A 108 -6.70 -14.52 -4.31
N ARG A 109 -5.56 -14.86 -3.71
CA ARG A 109 -4.62 -15.80 -4.30
C ARG A 109 -4.97 -17.24 -3.92
N LYS A 110 -5.63 -17.94 -4.84
CA LYS A 110 -6.19 -19.30 -4.66
C LYS A 110 -5.28 -20.34 -3.99
N LYS A 111 -3.95 -20.27 -4.19
CA LYS A 111 -3.01 -21.29 -3.66
C LYS A 111 -2.48 -20.98 -2.25
N PHE A 112 -2.57 -19.74 -1.80
CA PHE A 112 -1.90 -19.28 -0.57
C PHE A 112 -2.87 -18.74 0.48
N ASP A 113 -4.18 -18.74 0.19
CA ASP A 113 -5.23 -18.15 1.04
C ASP A 113 -4.89 -16.73 1.53
N GLU A 114 -4.23 -15.96 0.65
CA GLU A 114 -3.81 -14.61 0.91
C GLU A 114 -4.66 -13.64 0.10
N THR A 115 -5.17 -12.62 0.80
CA THR A 115 -5.89 -11.50 0.21
C THR A 115 -4.96 -10.31 0.13
N ILE A 116 -4.94 -9.65 -1.04
CA ILE A 116 -4.47 -8.27 -1.19
C ILE A 116 -5.66 -7.41 -1.59
N SER A 117 -5.72 -6.21 -1.03
CA SER A 117 -6.83 -5.29 -1.26
C SER A 117 -6.40 -4.14 -2.16
N ASN A 118 -7.34 -3.48 -2.82
CA ASN A 118 -7.09 -2.26 -3.56
C ASN A 118 -8.19 -1.26 -3.28
N TYR A 119 -7.79 -0.05 -2.91
CA TYR A 119 -8.67 1.08 -2.82
C TYR A 119 -8.51 1.96 -4.06
N ARG A 120 -9.60 2.17 -4.78
CA ARG A 120 -9.66 3.07 -5.93
C ARG A 120 -9.96 4.48 -5.42
N PHE A 121 -8.97 5.36 -5.46
CA PHE A 121 -9.12 6.76 -5.07
C PHE A 121 -9.64 7.58 -6.24
N TRP A 122 -10.74 8.32 -6.08
CA TRP A 122 -11.33 9.12 -7.15
C TRP A 122 -10.98 10.60 -7.02
N MET A 123 -10.20 11.14 -7.97
CA MET A 123 -9.79 12.55 -7.96
C MET A 123 -10.93 13.56 -8.23
N GLY A 124 -12.12 13.10 -8.63
CA GLY A 124 -13.25 14.00 -8.88
C GLY A 124 -13.94 14.50 -7.61
N ASP A 125 -13.80 13.77 -6.51
CA ASP A 125 -14.28 14.14 -5.18
C ASP A 125 -13.26 13.67 -4.14
N PHE A 126 -12.40 14.61 -3.72
CA PHE A 126 -11.33 14.33 -2.76
C PHE A 126 -11.88 14.05 -1.37
N GLU A 127 -12.85 14.82 -0.89
CA GLU A 127 -13.39 14.67 0.46
C GLU A 127 -14.09 13.33 0.63
N GLU A 128 -14.92 12.92 -0.35
CA GLU A 128 -15.54 11.59 -0.33
C GLU A 128 -14.48 10.48 -0.39
N SER A 129 -13.49 10.63 -1.27
CA SER A 129 -12.44 9.62 -1.46
C SER A 129 -11.50 9.49 -0.28
N GLU A 130 -11.18 10.57 0.42
CA GLU A 130 -10.39 10.54 1.66
C GLU A 130 -11.16 9.84 2.77
N ASN A 131 -12.43 10.22 3.01
CA ASN A 131 -13.25 9.60 4.04
C ASN A 131 -13.45 8.09 3.80
N ALA A 132 -13.68 7.68 2.56
CA ALA A 132 -13.81 6.27 2.21
C ALA A 132 -12.46 5.52 2.26
N LEU A 133 -11.33 6.20 2.03
CA LEU A 133 -9.99 5.64 2.23
C LEU A 133 -9.75 5.36 3.72
N PHE A 134 -10.12 6.29 4.60
CA PHE A 134 -10.00 6.12 6.04
C PHE A 134 -10.80 4.91 6.55
N GLY A 135 -12.04 4.76 6.09
CA GLY A 135 -12.83 3.56 6.38
C GLY A 135 -12.22 2.27 5.79
N PHE A 136 -11.57 2.35 4.63
CA PHE A 136 -10.81 1.23 4.07
C PHE A 136 -9.60 0.85 4.95
N LEU A 137 -8.83 1.83 5.43
CA LEU A 137 -7.66 1.59 6.28
C LEU A 137 -8.06 0.99 7.64
N ASP A 138 -9.16 1.47 8.22
CA ASP A 138 -9.69 0.94 9.48
C ASP A 138 -10.12 -0.53 9.34
N GLU A 139 -10.79 -0.88 8.24
CA GLU A 139 -11.12 -2.27 7.92
C GLU A 139 -9.88 -3.12 7.63
N LEU A 140 -8.87 -2.55 6.93
CA LEU A 140 -7.66 -3.27 6.56
C LEU A 140 -6.85 -3.66 7.79
N ILE A 141 -6.67 -2.74 8.74
CA ILE A 141 -5.75 -2.90 9.87
C ILE A 141 -6.45 -3.48 11.12
N GLY A 142 -7.78 -3.46 11.14
CA GLY A 142 -8.59 -4.13 12.16
C GLY A 142 -8.96 -3.24 13.34
N TYR A 143 -10.14 -2.65 13.25
CA TYR A 143 -11.15 -2.68 14.31
C TYR A 143 -12.24 -3.69 13.94
#